data_AF-A0A1M7YNP9-F1
#
_entry.id   AF-A0A1M7YNP9-F1
#
_cell.length_a   1.000
_cell.length_b   1.000
_cell.length_c   1.000
_cell.angle_alpha   90.00
_cell.angle_beta   90.00
_cell.angle_gamma   90.00
#
_symmetry.space_group_name_H-M   'P 1'
#
loop_
_entity.id
_entity.type
_entity.pdbx_description
1 polymer ?
#
loop_
_entity_poly.entity_id
_entity_poly.type
_entity_poly.pdbx_seq_one_letter_code
_entity_poly.pdbx_strand_id
1 'polypeptide(L)'
;MREFNIGGVVPFGGYHWRILDIQGNAALIITEDMIEQHPYNNCAGDVTWADCSLRKYLNSEFYNKFTAAEQSRIIPALNKNHDNQWYGSRGGEDTWDYIFLLSIEEVVCKYFGDSSKNLENRSAKQRYWFQRKDQNNNKRRSTFDGYVWWWWLR
;
A
#
# COMPACT_ATOMS: atom_id res chain seq x y z
N MET A 1 13.34 -7.28 24.70
CA MET A 1 12.30 -7.22 23.65
C MET A 1 12.79 -6.26 22.58
N ARG A 2 12.63 -6.57 21.28
CA ARG A 2 12.89 -5.55 20.24
C ARG A 2 11.79 -4.50 20.37
N GLU A 3 12.18 -3.25 20.55
CA GLU A 3 11.25 -2.12 20.48
C GLU A 3 10.90 -1.91 19.00
N PHE A 4 9.60 -2.02 18.68
CA PHE A 4 9.08 -1.63 17.39
C PHE A 4 8.93 -0.12 17.39
N ASN A 5 9.62 0.56 16.48
CA ASN A 5 9.57 2.00 16.32
C ASN A 5 9.09 2.33 14.91
N ILE A 6 8.27 3.37 14.76
CA ILE A 6 7.86 3.86 13.44
C ILE A 6 9.12 4.22 12.63
N GLY A 7 9.17 3.74 11.38
CA GLY A 7 10.33 3.85 10.50
C GLY A 7 11.38 2.75 10.68
N GLY A 8 11.27 1.93 11.73
CA GLY A 8 12.13 0.75 11.92
C GLY A 8 11.82 -0.36 10.91
N VAL A 9 12.82 -1.19 10.63
CA VAL A 9 12.72 -2.32 9.68
C VAL A 9 12.72 -3.65 10.42
N VAL A 10 11.80 -4.53 10.07
CA VAL A 10 11.63 -5.85 10.71
C VAL A 10 11.57 -6.97 9.67
N PRO A 11 12.28 -8.10 9.92
CA PRO A 11 12.16 -9.28 9.07
C PRO A 11 10.89 -10.07 9.39
N PHE A 12 10.12 -10.45 8.37
CA PHE A 12 8.90 -11.26 8.49
C PHE A 12 8.55 -11.92 7.14
N GLY A 13 8.21 -13.21 7.13
CA GLY A 13 7.82 -13.91 5.89
C GLY A 13 8.91 -13.98 4.83
N GLY A 14 10.19 -13.91 5.23
CA GLY A 14 11.32 -13.85 4.29
C GLY A 14 11.61 -12.47 3.69
N TYR A 15 10.89 -11.42 4.07
CA TYR A 15 11.09 -10.06 3.58
C TYR A 15 11.43 -9.08 4.70
N HIS A 16 11.92 -7.90 4.32
CA HIS A 16 12.14 -6.76 5.21
C HIS A 16 10.98 -5.77 5.07
N TRP A 17 10.42 -5.37 6.21
CA TRP A 17 9.26 -4.50 6.25
C TRP A 17 9.52 -3.27 7.11
N ARG A 18 9.18 -2.08 6.59
CA ARG A 18 9.10 -0.84 7.35
C ARG A 18 7.86 -0.81 8.23
N ILE A 19 8.02 -0.37 9.46
CA ILE A 19 6.89 -0.04 10.34
C ILE A 19 6.37 1.35 9.98
N LEU A 20 5.11 1.44 9.57
CA LEU A 20 4.43 2.70 9.24
C LEU A 20 3.60 3.24 10.39
N ASP A 21 2.99 2.37 11.18
CA ASP A 21 2.09 2.74 12.27
C ASP A 21 2.09 1.65 13.35
N ILE A 22 1.79 2.03 14.59
CA ILE A 22 1.63 1.11 15.72
C ILE A 22 0.31 1.42 16.40
N GLN A 23 -0.61 0.45 16.34
CA GLN A 23 -1.98 0.57 16.85
C GLN A 23 -2.18 -0.48 17.93
N GLY A 24 -1.92 -0.10 19.18
CA GLY A 24 -1.99 -1.00 20.33
C GLY A 24 -0.96 -2.14 20.20
N ASN A 25 -1.44 -3.37 19.98
CA ASN A 25 -0.61 -4.56 19.83
C ASN A 25 -0.33 -4.94 18.36
N ALA A 26 -0.82 -4.16 17.39
CA ALA A 26 -0.60 -4.38 15.97
C ALA A 26 0.32 -3.30 15.38
N ALA A 27 1.07 -3.68 14.35
CA ALA A 27 1.85 -2.75 13.55
C ALA A 27 1.40 -2.83 12.10
N LEU A 28 1.19 -1.68 11.47
CA LEU A 28 1.08 -1.61 10.02
C LEU A 28 2.49 -1.58 9.45
N ILE A 29 2.77 -2.52 8.55
CA ILE A 29 4.08 -2.65 7.92
C ILE A 29 3.97 -2.67 6.39
N ILE A 30 4.96 -2.13 5.70
CA ILE A 30 5.09 -2.15 4.23
C ILE A 30 6.45 -2.72 3.86
N THR A 31 6.59 -3.43 2.75
CA THR A 31 7.89 -3.95 2.33
C THR A 31 8.88 -2.81 2.07
N GLU A 32 10.16 -3.00 2.37
CA GLU A 32 11.20 -2.01 2.05
C GLU A 32 11.37 -1.88 0.52
N ASP A 33 11.48 -3.04 -0.13
CA ASP A 33 11.62 -3.17 -1.58
C ASP A 33 10.38 -3.82 -2.18
N MET A 34 10.08 -3.49 -3.44
CA MET A 34 9.02 -4.16 -4.17
C MET A 34 9.39 -5.63 -4.37
N ILE A 35 8.46 -6.52 -4.02
CA ILE A 35 8.69 -7.96 -4.15
C ILE A 35 8.45 -8.41 -5.59
N GLU A 36 7.31 -8.01 -6.18
CA GLU A 36 6.87 -8.44 -7.50
C GLU A 36 6.09 -7.32 -8.20
N GLN A 37 6.08 -7.34 -9.53
CA GLN A 37 5.20 -6.49 -10.34
C GLN A 37 3.99 -7.28 -10.82
N HIS A 38 2.80 -6.79 -10.47
CA HIS A 38 1.53 -7.34 -10.95
C HIS A 38 0.65 -6.22 -11.49
N PRO A 39 -0.15 -6.47 -12.54
CA PRO A 39 -1.18 -5.53 -12.96
C PRO A 39 -2.25 -5.41 -11.87
N TYR A 40 -2.95 -4.27 -11.82
CA TYR A 40 -4.09 -4.10 -10.92
C TYR A 40 -5.18 -5.14 -11.19
N ASN A 41 -5.45 -5.40 -12.48
CA ASN A 41 -6.41 -6.38 -12.94
C ASN A 41 -5.89 -7.09 -14.19
N ASN A 42 -6.11 -8.40 -14.26
CA ASN A 42 -5.70 -9.21 -15.42
C ASN A 42 -6.64 -9.02 -16.63
N CYS A 43 -7.84 -8.51 -16.41
CA CYS A 43 -8.81 -8.22 -17.46
C CYS A 43 -8.87 -6.72 -17.74
N ALA A 44 -9.10 -6.36 -19.00
CA ALA A 44 -9.40 -4.98 -19.37
C ALA A 44 -10.78 -4.56 -18.85
N GLY A 45 -10.93 -3.26 -18.56
CA GLY A 45 -12.17 -2.66 -18.09
C GLY A 45 -12.08 -2.15 -16.64
N ASP A 46 -13.14 -1.46 -16.23
CA ASP A 46 -13.25 -0.90 -14.89
C ASP A 46 -13.46 -2.01 -13.85
N VAL A 47 -12.73 -1.94 -12.75
CA VAL A 47 -12.86 -2.87 -11.62
C VAL A 47 -12.57 -2.15 -10.31
N THR A 48 -13.24 -2.58 -9.24
CA THR A 48 -13.03 -2.08 -7.88
C THR A 48 -11.86 -2.80 -7.21
N TRP A 49 -11.40 -2.32 -6.05
CA TRP A 49 -10.41 -3.08 -5.26
C TRP A 49 -10.97 -4.44 -4.81
N ALA A 50 -12.25 -4.48 -4.41
CA ALA A 50 -12.90 -5.69 -3.93
C ALA A 50 -12.87 -6.84 -4.96
N ASP A 51 -12.98 -6.50 -6.24
CA ASP A 51 -13.13 -7.43 -7.35
C ASP A 51 -11.85 -7.64 -8.19
N CYS A 52 -10.78 -6.87 -7.94
CA CYS A 52 -9.58 -6.92 -8.79
C CYS A 52 -8.75 -8.19 -8.57
N SER A 53 -8.07 -8.64 -9.63
CA SER A 53 -7.22 -9.84 -9.55
C SER A 53 -6.03 -9.67 -8.61
N LEU A 54 -5.52 -8.44 -8.44
CA LEU A 54 -4.39 -8.17 -7.54
C LEU A 54 -4.75 -8.43 -6.07
N ARG A 55 -5.90 -7.92 -5.60
CA ARG A 55 -6.38 -8.19 -4.24
C ARG A 55 -6.53 -9.69 -3.99
N LYS A 56 -7.09 -10.41 -4.97
CA LYS A 56 -7.22 -11.87 -4.92
C LYS A 56 -5.85 -12.53 -4.78
N TYR A 57 -4.88 -12.19 -5.63
CA TYR A 57 -3.51 -12.71 -5.56
C TYR A 57 -2.88 -12.47 -4.18
N LEU A 58 -2.97 -11.24 -3.66
CA LEU A 58 -2.39 -10.87 -2.37
C LEU A 58 -2.96 -11.70 -1.21
N ASN A 59 -4.27 -11.93 -1.19
CA ASN A 59 -4.98 -12.64 -0.12
C ASN A 59 -5.14 -14.15 -0.37
N SER A 60 -4.58 -14.69 -1.46
CA SER A 60 -4.49 -16.12 -1.72
C SER A 60 -3.05 -16.54 -1.92
N GLU A 61 -2.53 -16.47 -3.14
CA GLU A 61 -1.22 -17.01 -3.52
C GLU A 61 -0.09 -16.38 -2.72
N PHE A 62 -0.08 -15.07 -2.57
CA PHE A 62 0.97 -14.38 -1.82
C PHE A 62 0.86 -14.66 -0.32
N TYR A 63 -0.35 -14.56 0.26
CA TYR A 63 -0.60 -14.91 1.67
C TYR A 63 -0.25 -16.38 1.99
N ASN A 64 -0.45 -17.29 1.04
CA ASN A 64 -0.14 -18.71 1.20
C ASN A 64 1.37 -19.01 1.15
N LYS A 65 2.23 -18.04 0.80
CA LYS A 65 3.69 -18.17 0.90
C LYS A 65 4.17 -18.13 2.36
N PHE A 66 3.39 -17.55 3.26
CA PHE A 66 3.73 -17.47 4.69
C PHE A 66 3.46 -18.80 5.38
N THR A 67 4.29 -19.15 6.36
CA THR A 67 4.07 -20.35 7.19
C THR A 67 2.83 -20.17 8.09
N ALA A 68 2.25 -21.27 8.58
CA ALA A 68 1.09 -21.21 9.48
C ALA A 68 1.35 -20.35 10.74
N ALA A 69 2.58 -20.36 11.26
CA ALA A 69 2.98 -19.54 12.40
C ALA A 69 3.15 -18.04 12.06
N GLU A 70 3.46 -17.72 10.82
CA GLU A 70 3.50 -16.33 10.34
C GLU A 70 2.09 -15.83 10.05
N GLN A 71 1.29 -16.63 9.35
CA GLN A 71 -0.12 -16.35 9.06
C GLN A 71 -0.91 -16.04 10.34
N SER A 72 -0.68 -16.76 11.44
CA SER A 72 -1.35 -16.50 12.72
C SER A 72 -1.00 -15.14 13.35
N ARG A 73 0.02 -14.45 12.83
CA ARG A 73 0.43 -13.10 13.24
C ARG A 73 -0.04 -12.01 12.28
N ILE A 74 -0.65 -12.38 11.15
CA ILE A 74 -1.21 -11.43 10.17
C ILE A 74 -2.66 -11.19 10.55
N ILE A 75 -2.98 -9.95 10.92
CA ILE A 75 -4.30 -9.57 11.39
C ILE A 75 -5.04 -8.91 10.21
N PRO A 76 -6.27 -9.32 9.88
CA PRO A 76 -7.03 -8.69 8.81
C PRO A 76 -7.38 -7.24 9.19
N ALA A 77 -7.24 -6.33 8.23
CA ALA A 77 -7.55 -4.92 8.39
C ALA A 77 -8.76 -4.52 7.54
N LEU A 78 -9.58 -3.61 8.07
CA LEU A 78 -10.66 -2.98 7.31
C LEU A 78 -10.08 -1.90 6.41
N ASN A 79 -10.20 -2.11 5.10
CA ASN A 79 -9.80 -1.16 4.07
C ASN A 79 -11.03 -0.42 3.55
N LYS A 80 -11.06 0.89 3.78
CA LYS A 80 -12.07 1.77 3.19
C LYS A 80 -11.70 2.11 1.75
N ASN A 81 -12.56 1.75 0.81
CA ASN A 81 -12.28 1.89 -0.63
C ASN A 81 -13.04 3.08 -1.21
N HIS A 82 -12.59 4.28 -0.86
CA HIS A 82 -13.17 5.52 -1.38
C HIS A 82 -12.95 5.66 -2.89
N ASP A 83 -13.90 6.31 -3.56
CA ASP A 83 -13.78 6.63 -4.98
C ASP A 83 -12.53 7.46 -5.26
N ASN A 84 -11.89 7.19 -6.39
CA ASN A 84 -10.72 7.93 -6.79
C ASN A 84 -11.12 9.35 -7.20
N GLN A 85 -10.88 10.31 -6.31
CA GLN A 85 -11.19 11.73 -6.50
C GLN A 85 -10.59 12.36 -7.78
N TRP A 86 -9.57 11.77 -8.39
CA TRP A 86 -8.90 12.34 -9.56
C TRP A 86 -9.34 11.76 -10.90
N TYR A 87 -9.72 10.48 -10.89
CA TYR A 87 -10.09 9.76 -12.11
C TYR A 87 -11.59 9.42 -12.13
N GLY A 88 -12.30 9.64 -11.02
CA GLY A 88 -13.73 9.32 -10.89
C GLY A 88 -14.02 7.81 -10.92
N SER A 89 -12.98 6.97 -10.84
CA SER A 89 -13.15 5.52 -10.77
C SER A 89 -13.73 5.12 -9.43
N ARG A 90 -14.66 4.17 -9.43
CA ARG A 90 -15.30 3.67 -8.22
C ARG A 90 -14.31 2.88 -7.36
N GLY A 91 -14.26 3.20 -6.07
CA GLY A 91 -13.44 2.44 -5.10
C GLY A 91 -14.08 1.10 -4.75
N GLY A 92 -15.42 1.06 -4.69
CA GLY A 92 -16.21 -0.14 -4.39
C GLY A 92 -16.50 -0.31 -2.91
N GLU A 93 -16.94 -1.52 -2.54
CA GLU A 93 -17.25 -1.86 -1.16
C GLU A 93 -15.98 -1.93 -0.28
N ASP A 94 -16.14 -1.66 1.01
CA ASP A 94 -15.07 -1.85 2.00
C ASP A 94 -14.67 -3.32 2.10
N THR A 95 -13.38 -3.60 2.32
CA THR A 95 -12.85 -4.97 2.34
C THR A 95 -12.12 -5.28 3.64
N TRP A 96 -12.18 -6.54 4.07
CA TRP A 96 -11.28 -7.08 5.10
C TRP A 96 -10.17 -7.85 4.41
N ASP A 97 -8.93 -7.38 4.56
CA ASP A 97 -7.77 -7.94 3.86
C ASP A 97 -6.63 -8.25 4.84
N TYR A 98 -5.95 -9.38 4.63
CA TYR A 98 -4.73 -9.73 5.35
C TYR A 98 -3.52 -9.02 4.76
N ILE A 99 -3.48 -8.92 3.43
CA ILE A 99 -2.41 -8.25 2.68
C ILE A 99 -3.07 -7.32 1.68
N PHE A 100 -2.63 -6.06 1.68
CA PHE A 100 -3.28 -5.00 0.91
C PHE A 100 -2.28 -3.92 0.50
N LEU A 101 -2.70 -3.09 -0.45
CA LEU A 101 -2.01 -1.87 -0.83
C LEU A 101 -2.55 -0.70 -0.03
N LEU A 102 -1.71 0.28 0.27
CA LEU A 102 -2.17 1.53 0.87
C LEU A 102 -3.07 2.29 -0.12
N SER A 103 -4.06 3.00 0.40
CA SER A 103 -4.82 3.95 -0.42
C SER A 103 -3.99 5.18 -0.77
N ILE A 104 -4.44 5.92 -1.78
CA ILE A 104 -3.89 7.24 -2.11
C ILE A 104 -3.84 8.17 -0.89
N GLU A 105 -4.91 8.20 -0.09
CA GLU A 105 -4.99 9.05 1.10
C GLU A 105 -4.02 8.60 2.20
N GLU A 106 -3.88 7.30 2.42
CA GLU A 106 -2.94 6.75 3.41
C GLU A 106 -1.49 7.14 3.08
N VAL A 107 -1.11 7.08 1.80
CA VAL A 107 0.25 7.41 1.37
C VAL A 107 0.51 8.92 1.35
N VAL A 108 -0.50 9.71 0.96
CA VAL A 108 -0.33 11.15 0.73
C VAL A 108 -0.60 11.98 1.99
N CYS A 109 -1.51 11.54 2.87
CA CYS A 109 -1.93 12.31 4.04
C CYS A 109 -1.37 11.76 5.36
N LYS A 110 -1.04 10.46 5.44
CA LYS A 110 -0.72 9.80 6.73
C LYS A 110 0.73 9.31 6.83
N TYR A 111 1.09 8.25 6.13
CA TYR A 111 2.27 7.45 6.50
C TYR A 111 3.61 7.97 5.97
N PHE A 112 3.60 8.91 5.01
CA PHE A 112 4.83 9.46 4.43
C PHE A 112 4.93 10.97 4.57
N GLY A 113 4.26 11.53 5.58
CA GLY A 113 4.09 12.96 5.78
C GLY A 113 2.91 13.52 5.00
N ASP A 114 2.38 14.64 5.49
CA ASP A 114 1.17 15.26 4.95
C ASP A 114 1.48 16.07 3.68
N SER A 115 0.87 15.63 2.59
CA SER A 115 0.77 16.37 1.33
C SER A 115 -0.68 16.41 0.82
N SER A 116 -1.67 16.37 1.72
CA SER A 116 -3.13 16.46 1.44
C SER A 116 -3.49 17.55 0.44
N LYS A 117 -2.86 18.73 0.55
CA LYS A 117 -3.04 19.86 -0.38
C LYS A 117 -2.81 19.48 -1.85
N ASN A 118 -1.94 18.52 -2.13
CA ASN A 118 -1.65 18.04 -3.50
C ASN A 118 -2.77 17.14 -4.05
N LEU A 119 -3.56 16.50 -3.18
CA LEU A 119 -4.76 15.76 -3.58
C LEU A 119 -5.93 16.71 -3.84
N GLU A 120 -6.17 17.65 -2.92
CA GLU A 120 -7.25 18.63 -3.00
C GLU A 120 -7.07 19.59 -4.18
N ASN A 121 -5.84 20.08 -4.39
CA ASN A 121 -5.51 21.08 -5.40
C ASN A 121 -4.62 20.50 -6.50
N ARG A 122 -5.13 19.45 -7.18
CA ARG A 122 -4.41 18.81 -8.28
C ARG A 122 -4.02 19.83 -9.36
N SER A 123 -2.73 19.99 -9.59
CA SER A 123 -2.23 20.83 -10.68
C SER A 123 -2.58 20.22 -12.04
N ALA A 124 -2.90 21.05 -13.05
CA ALA A 124 -3.08 20.59 -14.44
C ALA A 124 -1.86 19.83 -15.00
N LYS A 125 -0.65 20.02 -14.43
CA LYS A 125 0.56 19.31 -14.83
C LYS A 125 0.80 18.00 -14.06
N GLN A 126 -0.05 17.68 -13.09
CA GLN A 126 0.07 16.50 -12.23
C GLN A 126 -0.62 15.29 -12.88
N ARG A 127 0.23 14.34 -13.30
CA ARG A 127 -0.18 13.12 -14.01
C ARG A 127 -0.33 11.90 -13.11
N TYR A 128 0.28 11.92 -11.92
CA TYR A 128 0.31 10.80 -10.99
C TYR A 128 -0.05 11.27 -9.59
N TRP A 129 -0.51 10.32 -8.77
CA TRP A 129 -0.94 10.55 -7.38
C TRP A 129 0.14 11.26 -6.53
N PHE A 130 1.41 11.18 -6.93
CA PHE A 130 2.52 11.94 -6.36
C PHE A 130 2.99 13.08 -7.28
N GLN A 131 3.48 14.16 -6.67
CA GLN A 131 4.11 15.27 -7.38
C GLN A 131 5.63 15.19 -7.23
N ARG A 132 6.39 15.30 -8.33
CA ARG A 132 7.87 15.19 -8.30
C ARG A 132 8.55 16.21 -7.37
N LYS A 133 7.95 17.40 -7.21
CA LYS A 133 8.46 18.48 -6.34
C LYS A 133 7.94 18.39 -4.91
N ASP A 134 7.09 17.42 -4.59
CA ASP A 134 6.63 17.21 -3.22
C ASP A 134 7.79 16.75 -2.34
N GLN A 135 8.03 17.47 -1.24
CA GLN A 135 9.07 17.17 -0.26
C GLN A 135 8.94 15.75 0.31
N ASN A 136 7.72 15.22 0.38
CA ASN A 136 7.44 13.88 0.89
C ASN A 136 7.60 12.79 -0.18
N ASN A 137 7.73 13.15 -1.47
CA ASN A 137 7.83 12.17 -2.56
C ASN A 137 8.98 11.19 -2.36
N ASN A 138 10.13 11.67 -1.88
CA ASN A 138 11.31 10.83 -1.65
C ASN A 138 11.09 9.74 -0.61
N LYS A 139 10.17 9.97 0.35
CA LYS A 139 9.82 9.02 1.42
C LYS A 139 8.93 7.88 0.91
N ARG A 140 8.20 8.10 -0.19
CA ARG A 140 7.24 7.18 -0.79
C ARG A 140 7.85 6.24 -1.83
N ARG A 141 9.13 6.42 -2.13
CA ARG A 141 9.87 5.60 -3.10
C ARG A 141 10.18 4.24 -2.52
N SER A 142 10.24 3.26 -3.40
CA SER A 142 10.82 1.94 -3.15
C SER A 142 11.79 1.59 -4.25
N THR A 143 12.38 0.40 -4.18
CA THR A 143 13.24 -0.13 -5.23
C THR A 143 12.73 -1.46 -5.78
N PHE A 144 12.98 -1.69 -7.06
CA PHE A 144 12.73 -2.96 -7.75
C PHE A 144 13.84 -3.14 -8.78
N ASP A 145 14.54 -4.27 -8.74
CA ASP A 145 15.70 -4.58 -9.59
C ASP A 145 16.76 -3.46 -9.63
N GLY A 146 17.00 -2.80 -8.49
CA GLY A 146 17.99 -1.73 -8.37
C GLY A 146 17.55 -0.37 -8.93
N TYR A 147 16.33 -0.26 -9.45
CA TYR A 147 15.76 1.00 -9.91
C TYR A 147 14.76 1.57 -8.91
N VAL A 148 14.57 2.89 -8.96
CA VAL A 148 13.60 3.60 -8.12
C VAL A 148 12.20 3.45 -8.72
N TRP A 149 11.27 3.01 -7.88
CA TRP A 149 9.85 2.84 -8.22
C TRP A 149 8.93 3.44 -7.15
N TRP A 150 7.63 3.50 -7.47
CA TRP A 150 6.57 3.92 -6.56
C TRP A 150 5.55 2.79 -6.42
N TRP A 151 5.12 2.54 -5.18
CA TRP A 151 4.13 1.52 -4.87
C TRP A 151 2.87 1.66 -5.73
N TRP A 152 2.34 0.50 -6.12
CA TRP A 152 0.96 0.42 -6.55
C TRP A 152 0.05 0.74 -5.37
N LEU A 153 -1.02 1.50 -5.62
CA LEU A 153 -1.99 1.90 -4.62
C LEU A 153 -3.36 1.35 -4.97
N ARG A 154 -4.23 1.21 -3.97
CA ARG A 154 -5.66 0.94 -4.17
C ARG A 154 -6.45 2.24 -4.23
#